data_AF-A0A1U7NHY4-F1
#
_entry.id   AF-A0A1U7NHY4-F1
#
_cell.length_a   1.000
_cell.length_b   1.000
_cell.length_c   1.000
_cell.angle_alpha   90.00
_cell.angle_beta   90.00
_cell.angle_gamma   90.00
#
_symmetry.space_group_name_H-M   'P 1'
#
loop_
_entity.id
_entity.type
_entity.pdbx_description
1 polymer ?
#
loop_
_entity_poly.entity_id
_entity_poly.type
_entity_poly.pdbx_seq_one_letter_code
_entity_poly.pdbx_strand_id
1 'polypeptide(L)'
;MDVFVTLFTAIGGALVAGIFSVIVKKMDAATQEQRDAQKKADERMARIEANTEKLAEHDSIILSLAEVAKQLKESTDANGEGVKIIMRYMLQRYHAEYMLQGFVTSHQRTDFLEAYGVYHSKGGNGTAEGWKDEVCSLPVRDDQVVVNPFLAVLKKEKGA
;
A
#
# COMPACT_ATOMS: atom_id res chain seq x y z
N MET A 1 -36.71 -3.95 93.37
CA MET A 1 -35.70 -4.61 92.50
C MET A 1 -36.03 -4.42 91.01
N ASP A 2 -36.95 -3.50 90.64
CA ASP A 2 -37.48 -3.40 89.27
C ASP A 2 -36.85 -2.32 88.39
N VAL A 3 -36.32 -1.24 88.96
CA VAL A 3 -35.85 -0.08 88.18
C VAL A 3 -34.54 -0.38 87.44
N PHE A 4 -33.64 -1.15 88.03
CA PHE A 4 -32.36 -1.50 87.39
C PHE A 4 -32.54 -2.55 86.27
N VAL A 5 -33.49 -3.49 86.41
CA VAL A 5 -33.77 -4.51 85.37
C VAL A 5 -34.47 -3.89 84.16
N THR A 6 -35.41 -2.98 84.38
CA THR A 6 -36.07 -2.21 83.30
C THR A 6 -35.11 -1.25 82.59
N LEU A 7 -34.20 -0.60 83.32
CA LEU A 7 -33.18 0.25 82.72
C LEU A 7 -32.18 -0.56 81.87
N PHE A 8 -31.72 -1.73 82.33
CA PHE A 8 -30.82 -2.59 81.56
C PHE A 8 -31.50 -3.24 80.35
N THR A 9 -32.77 -3.64 80.45
CA THR A 9 -33.54 -4.18 79.31
C THR A 9 -33.87 -3.10 78.26
N ALA A 10 -34.17 -1.87 78.69
CA ALA A 10 -34.41 -0.74 77.78
C ALA A 10 -33.13 -0.23 77.09
N ILE A 11 -32.02 -0.11 77.83
CA ILE A 11 -30.72 0.28 77.27
C ILE A 11 -30.19 -0.82 76.32
N GLY A 12 -30.36 -2.10 76.70
CA GLY A 12 -29.97 -3.24 75.85
C GLY A 12 -30.69 -3.25 74.50
N GLY A 13 -32.01 -3.03 74.49
CA GLY A 13 -32.80 -3.00 73.25
C GLY A 13 -32.42 -1.84 72.32
N ALA A 14 -32.22 -0.64 72.86
CA ALA A 14 -31.84 0.54 72.06
C ALA A 14 -30.43 0.42 71.47
N LEU A 15 -29.48 -0.14 72.23
CA LEU A 15 -28.09 -0.31 71.80
C LEU A 15 -27.98 -1.40 70.72
N VAL A 16 -28.74 -2.50 70.85
CA VAL A 16 -28.84 -3.54 69.82
C VAL A 16 -29.49 -3.01 68.54
N ALA A 17 -30.57 -2.22 68.65
CA ALA A 17 -31.21 -1.61 67.49
C ALA A 17 -30.28 -0.64 66.74
N GLY A 18 -29.49 0.18 67.46
CA GLY A 18 -28.50 1.07 66.88
C GLY A 18 -27.39 0.32 66.13
N ILE A 19 -26.85 -0.75 66.73
CA ILE A 19 -25.84 -1.61 66.09
C ILE A 19 -26.43 -2.27 64.84
N PHE A 20 -27.66 -2.78 64.91
CA PHE A 20 -28.34 -3.42 63.78
C PHE A 20 -28.57 -2.43 62.63
N SER A 21 -29.04 -1.21 62.89
CA SER A 21 -29.19 -0.17 61.86
C SER A 21 -27.85 0.18 61.18
N VAL A 22 -26.74 0.22 61.93
CA VAL A 22 -25.41 0.46 61.35
C VAL A 22 -24.99 -0.71 60.44
N ILE A 23 -25.28 -1.94 60.86
CA ILE A 23 -24.98 -3.15 60.07
C ILE A 23 -25.80 -3.17 58.77
N VAL A 24 -27.11 -2.91 58.83
CA VAL A 24 -27.98 -2.84 57.65
C VAL A 24 -27.51 -1.75 56.69
N LYS A 25 -27.20 -0.55 57.19
CA LYS A 25 -26.70 0.54 56.34
C LYS A 25 -25.37 0.21 55.65
N LYS A 26 -24.47 -0.52 56.33
CA LYS A 26 -23.21 -1.00 55.74
C LYS A 26 -23.45 -2.12 54.72
N MET A 27 -24.42 -2.99 54.95
CA MET A 27 -24.81 -4.06 54.03
C MET A 27 -25.46 -3.49 52.76
N ASP A 28 -26.33 -2.48 52.90
CA ASP A 28 -26.93 -1.77 51.77
C ASP A 28 -25.88 -0.99 50.97
N ALA A 29 -24.95 -0.30 51.66
CA ALA A 29 -23.83 0.39 51.00
C ALA A 29 -22.92 -0.57 50.23
N ALA A 30 -22.58 -1.73 50.82
CA ALA A 30 -21.79 -2.76 50.15
C ALA A 30 -22.54 -3.37 48.95
N THR A 31 -23.85 -3.55 49.06
CA THR A 31 -24.71 -4.03 47.95
C THR A 31 -24.82 -3.00 46.83
N GLN A 32 -24.91 -1.71 47.18
CA GLN A 32 -24.91 -0.59 46.24
C GLN A 32 -23.58 -0.51 45.50
N GLU A 33 -22.46 -0.60 46.22
CA GLU A 33 -21.11 -0.58 45.65
C GLU A 33 -20.86 -1.75 44.69
N GLN A 34 -21.33 -2.96 45.03
CA GLN A 34 -21.27 -4.11 44.13
C GLN A 34 -22.11 -3.89 42.86
N ARG A 35 -23.32 -3.33 42.98
CA ARG A 35 -24.17 -3.02 41.82
C ARG A 35 -23.55 -1.95 40.93
N ASP A 36 -22.93 -0.93 41.51
CA ASP A 36 -22.27 0.13 40.76
C ASP A 36 -20.99 -0.38 40.08
N ALA A 37 -20.24 -1.27 40.73
CA ALA A 37 -19.10 -1.97 40.13
C ALA A 37 -19.54 -2.86 38.96
N GLN A 38 -20.64 -3.60 39.11
CA GLN A 38 -21.19 -4.45 38.08
C GLN A 38 -21.68 -3.64 36.86
N LYS A 39 -22.43 -2.54 37.08
CA LYS A 39 -22.82 -1.63 36.00
C LYS A 39 -21.63 -1.07 35.23
N LYS A 40 -20.56 -0.65 35.93
CA LYS A 40 -19.32 -0.18 35.29
C LYS A 40 -18.62 -1.29 34.50
N ALA A 41 -18.68 -2.53 34.98
CA ALA A 41 -18.13 -3.68 34.27
C ALA A 41 -18.93 -3.97 33.00
N ASP A 42 -20.27 -3.94 33.07
CA ASP A 42 -21.17 -4.14 31.93
C ASP A 42 -21.01 -3.03 30.89
N GLU A 43 -20.90 -1.76 31.32
CA GLU A 43 -20.61 -0.62 30.43
C GLU A 43 -19.25 -0.75 29.74
N ARG A 44 -18.22 -1.24 30.45
CA ARG A 44 -16.90 -1.52 29.85
C ARG A 44 -17.00 -2.66 28.86
N MET A 45 -17.75 -3.71 29.18
CA MET A 45 -17.95 -4.86 28.28
C MET A 45 -18.65 -4.42 26.99
N ALA A 46 -19.76 -3.67 27.10
CA ALA A 46 -20.47 -3.13 25.96
C ALA A 46 -19.60 -2.21 25.08
N ARG A 47 -18.70 -1.41 25.70
CA ARG A 47 -17.72 -0.61 24.95
C ARG A 47 -16.67 -1.48 24.25
N ILE A 48 -16.22 -2.55 24.88
CA ILE A 48 -15.27 -3.50 24.28
C ILE A 48 -15.93 -4.18 23.09
N GLU A 49 -17.16 -4.68 23.24
CA GLU A 49 -17.94 -5.31 22.17
C GLU A 49 -18.14 -4.36 20.98
N ALA A 50 -18.62 -3.14 21.23
CA ALA A 50 -18.79 -2.13 20.19
C ALA A 50 -17.47 -1.73 19.50
N ASN A 51 -16.36 -1.75 20.23
CA ASN A 51 -15.04 -1.52 19.64
C ASN A 51 -14.58 -2.73 18.82
N THR A 52 -14.83 -3.96 19.25
CA THR A 52 -14.47 -5.17 18.50
C THR A 52 -15.26 -5.31 17.19
N GLU A 53 -16.53 -4.89 17.17
CA GLU A 53 -17.34 -4.85 15.94
C GLU A 53 -16.78 -3.85 14.92
N LYS A 54 -16.38 -2.65 15.38
CA LYS A 54 -15.70 -1.66 14.52
C LYS A 54 -14.36 -2.18 13.99
N LEU A 55 -13.62 -2.95 14.79
CA LEU A 55 -12.38 -3.59 14.32
C LEU A 55 -12.66 -4.60 13.20
N ALA A 56 -13.73 -5.40 13.30
CA ALA A 56 -14.10 -6.35 12.25
C ALA A 56 -14.49 -5.66 10.93
N GLU A 57 -15.14 -4.49 11.01
CA GLU A 57 -15.42 -3.65 9.84
C GLU A 57 -14.12 -3.14 9.18
N HIS A 58 -13.14 -2.73 9.99
CA HIS A 58 -11.83 -2.31 9.50
C HIS A 58 -11.05 -3.44 8.82
N ASP A 59 -11.15 -4.69 9.28
CA ASP A 59 -10.48 -5.85 8.67
C ASP A 59 -10.95 -6.09 7.23
N SER A 60 -12.26 -5.94 6.97
CA SER A 60 -12.84 -6.00 5.63
C SER A 60 -12.28 -4.91 4.70
N ILE A 61 -12.15 -3.69 5.22
CA ILE A 61 -11.55 -2.56 4.49
C ILE A 61 -10.09 -2.86 4.14
N ILE A 62 -9.30 -3.38 5.09
CA ILE A 62 -7.89 -3.72 4.87
C ILE A 62 -7.74 -4.79 3.78
N LEU A 63 -8.60 -5.82 3.79
CA LEU A 63 -8.60 -6.87 2.76
C LEU A 63 -8.94 -6.31 1.38
N SER A 64 -9.96 -5.44 1.28
CA SER A 64 -10.31 -4.80 0.01
C SER A 64 -9.21 -3.88 -0.50
N LEU A 65 -8.52 -3.14 0.39
CA LEU A 65 -7.40 -2.29 0.02
C LEU A 65 -6.19 -3.10 -0.48
N ALA A 66 -5.91 -4.25 0.14
CA ALA A 66 -4.86 -5.15 -0.31
C ALA A 66 -5.14 -5.70 -1.72
N GLU A 67 -6.40 -6.03 -2.01
CA GLU A 67 -6.82 -6.48 -3.34
C GLU A 67 -6.69 -5.36 -4.39
N VAL A 68 -7.11 -4.12 -4.06
CA VAL A 68 -6.91 -2.95 -4.94
C VAL A 68 -5.43 -2.69 -5.19
N ALA A 69 -4.58 -2.77 -4.16
CA ALA A 69 -3.14 -2.59 -4.31
C ALA A 69 -2.52 -3.67 -5.20
N LYS A 70 -2.98 -4.92 -5.08
CA LYS A 70 -2.56 -6.04 -5.94
C LYS A 70 -2.96 -5.78 -7.39
N GLN A 71 -4.21 -5.39 -7.65
CA GLN A 71 -4.69 -5.06 -9.00
C GLN A 71 -3.93 -3.87 -9.61
N LEU A 72 -3.64 -2.84 -8.81
CA LEU A 72 -2.85 -1.69 -9.26
C LEU A 72 -1.41 -2.10 -9.62
N LYS A 73 -0.81 -2.98 -8.83
CA LYS A 73 0.51 -3.56 -9.13
C LYS A 73 0.48 -4.37 -10.42
N GLU A 74 -0.47 -5.29 -10.57
CA GLU A 74 -0.62 -6.10 -11.79
C GLU A 74 -0.84 -5.22 -13.04
N SER A 75 -1.68 -4.19 -12.94
CA SER A 75 -1.89 -3.22 -14.03
C SER A 75 -0.64 -2.41 -14.36
N THR A 76 0.12 -1.99 -13.34
CA THR A 76 1.38 -1.25 -13.52
C THR A 76 2.45 -2.14 -14.13
N ASP A 77 2.54 -3.40 -13.71
CA ASP A 77 3.46 -4.40 -14.22
C ASP A 77 3.13 -4.73 -15.69
N ALA A 78 1.85 -4.96 -16.02
CA ALA A 78 1.37 -5.18 -17.39
C ALA A 78 1.64 -3.97 -18.31
N ASN A 79 1.41 -2.75 -17.82
CA ASN A 79 1.79 -1.53 -18.54
C ASN A 79 3.31 -1.43 -18.73
N GLY A 80 4.09 -1.82 -17.71
CA GLY A 80 5.55 -1.91 -17.78
C GLY A 80 6.04 -2.89 -18.86
N GLU A 81 5.39 -4.06 -18.99
CA GLU A 81 5.69 -5.05 -20.01
C GLU A 81 5.33 -4.57 -21.42
N GLY A 82 4.15 -3.96 -21.60
CA GLY A 82 3.71 -3.41 -22.89
C GLY A 82 4.66 -2.31 -23.39
N VAL A 83 5.03 -1.37 -22.51
CA VAL A 83 6.00 -0.30 -22.82
C VAL A 83 7.36 -0.88 -23.19
N LYS A 84 7.82 -1.92 -22.51
CA LYS A 84 9.09 -2.60 -22.82
C LYS A 84 9.10 -3.24 -24.22
N ILE A 85 7.98 -3.81 -24.66
CA ILE A 85 7.84 -4.36 -26.02
C ILE A 85 7.96 -3.24 -27.07
N ILE A 86 7.29 -2.11 -26.84
CA ILE A 86 7.34 -0.94 -27.73
C ILE A 86 8.77 -0.39 -27.81
N MET A 87 9.46 -0.25 -26.67
CA MET A 87 10.86 0.17 -26.63
C MET A 87 11.77 -0.77 -27.43
N ARG A 88 11.61 -2.09 -27.29
CA ARG A 88 12.37 -3.06 -28.08
C ARG A 88 12.14 -2.88 -29.58
N TYR A 89 10.89 -2.68 -29.99
CA TYR A 89 10.54 -2.42 -31.39
C TYR A 89 11.20 -1.13 -31.92
N MET A 90 11.20 -0.06 -31.12
CA MET A 90 11.87 1.19 -31.49
C MET A 90 13.38 1.02 -31.65
N LEU A 91 14.05 0.34 -30.72
CA LEU A 91 15.49 0.06 -30.82
C LEU A 91 15.81 -0.76 -32.07
N GLN A 92 15.01 -1.77 -32.37
CA GLN A 92 15.12 -2.54 -33.62
C GLN A 92 14.96 -1.64 -34.85
N ARG A 93 14.01 -0.70 -34.82
CA ARG A 93 13.75 0.23 -35.92
C ARG A 93 14.92 1.18 -36.16
N TYR A 94 15.44 1.80 -35.11
CA TYR A 94 16.61 2.68 -35.19
C TYR A 94 17.86 1.93 -35.64
N HIS A 95 18.10 0.74 -35.08
CA HIS A 95 19.20 -0.12 -35.51
C HIS A 95 19.12 -0.40 -37.01
N ALA A 96 17.98 -0.84 -37.52
CA ALA A 96 17.80 -1.09 -38.95
C ALA A 96 17.99 0.18 -39.80
N GLU A 97 17.48 1.33 -39.35
CA GLU A 97 17.70 2.62 -40.02
C GLU A 97 19.18 2.96 -40.12
N TYR A 98 19.92 2.87 -39.01
CA TYR A 98 21.32 3.25 -38.98
C TYR A 98 22.22 2.26 -39.73
N MET A 99 21.89 0.97 -39.70
CA MET A 99 22.60 -0.02 -40.51
C MET A 99 22.40 0.20 -42.01
N LEU A 100 21.19 0.59 -42.45
CA LEU A 100 20.94 0.98 -43.85
C LEU A 100 21.64 2.28 -44.24
N GLN A 101 21.71 3.24 -43.31
CA GLN A 101 22.41 4.51 -43.49
C GLN A 101 23.93 4.33 -43.56
N GLY A 102 24.49 3.34 -42.83
CA GLY A 102 25.92 3.02 -42.79
C GLY A 102 26.78 3.99 -41.97
N PHE A 103 26.17 4.99 -41.36
CA PHE A 103 26.78 5.94 -40.43
C PHE A 103 25.71 6.45 -39.46
N VAL A 104 26.12 7.11 -38.38
CA VAL A 104 25.21 7.83 -37.47
C VAL A 104 25.68 9.26 -37.27
N THR A 105 24.77 10.18 -36.98
CA THR A 105 25.15 11.48 -36.41
C THR A 105 25.41 11.35 -34.91
N SER A 106 26.07 12.35 -34.32
CA SER A 106 26.28 12.45 -32.87
C SER A 106 24.94 12.43 -32.13
N HIS A 107 23.92 13.08 -32.69
CA HIS A 107 22.56 13.10 -32.14
C HIS A 107 21.90 11.72 -32.22
N GLN A 108 21.90 11.07 -33.39
CA GLN A 108 21.32 9.72 -33.56
C GLN A 108 21.94 8.69 -32.61
N ARG A 109 23.26 8.77 -32.40
CA ARG A 109 23.95 7.89 -31.44
C ARG A 109 23.49 8.16 -30.01
N THR A 110 23.38 9.42 -29.63
CA THR A 110 22.94 9.81 -28.28
C THR A 110 21.52 9.33 -28.03
N ASP A 111 20.59 9.60 -28.96
CA ASP A 111 19.19 9.19 -28.85
C ASP A 111 19.05 7.67 -28.73
N PHE A 112 19.83 6.93 -29.50
CA PHE A 112 19.87 5.47 -29.41
C PHE A 112 20.34 4.99 -28.04
N LEU A 113 21.45 5.56 -27.53
CA LEU A 113 22.03 5.17 -26.24
C LEU A 113 21.11 5.52 -25.07
N GLU A 114 20.42 6.66 -25.13
CA GLU A 114 19.42 7.04 -24.14
C GLU A 114 18.23 6.08 -24.15
N ALA A 115 17.68 5.79 -25.32
CA ALA A 115 16.60 4.82 -25.47
C ALA A 115 17.02 3.41 -25.01
N TYR A 116 18.25 3.02 -25.34
CA TYR A 116 18.85 1.75 -24.91
C TYR A 116 18.97 1.69 -23.38
N GLY A 117 19.47 2.75 -22.74
CA GLY A 117 19.65 2.83 -21.29
C GLY A 117 18.33 2.62 -20.54
N VAL A 118 17.25 3.28 -20.99
CA VAL A 118 15.91 3.14 -20.40
C VAL A 118 15.35 1.72 -20.61
N TYR A 119 15.55 1.15 -21.79
CA TYR A 119 15.13 -0.23 -22.07
C TYR A 119 15.89 -1.26 -21.22
N HIS A 120 17.22 -1.10 -21.12
CA HIS A 120 18.10 -1.98 -20.38
C HIS A 120 17.77 -1.97 -18.89
N SER A 121 17.53 -0.78 -18.31
CA SER A 121 17.17 -0.65 -16.89
C SER A 121 15.84 -1.31 -16.53
N LYS A 122 14.97 -1.59 -17.52
CA LYS A 122 13.71 -2.35 -17.37
C LYS A 122 13.89 -3.87 -17.61
N GLY A 123 15.11 -4.37 -17.45
CA GLY A 123 15.45 -5.78 -17.63
C GLY A 123 15.52 -6.19 -19.10
N GLY A 124 16.14 -5.36 -19.95
CA GLY A 124 16.31 -5.60 -21.38
C GLY A 124 16.92 -6.97 -21.71
N ASN A 125 16.82 -7.39 -22.97
CA ASN A 125 17.39 -8.67 -23.43
C ASN A 125 18.77 -8.49 -24.09
N GLY A 126 19.53 -9.59 -24.22
CA GLY A 126 20.88 -9.56 -24.83
C GLY A 126 20.90 -9.17 -26.32
N THR A 127 19.76 -9.24 -27.02
CA THR A 127 19.67 -8.82 -28.43
C THR A 127 19.89 -7.32 -28.60
N ALA A 128 19.33 -6.50 -27.70
CA ALA A 128 19.50 -5.05 -27.79
C ALA A 128 20.93 -4.57 -27.46
N GLU A 129 21.67 -5.34 -26.66
CA GLU A 129 23.10 -5.09 -26.41
C GLU A 129 23.91 -5.22 -27.70
N GLY A 130 23.65 -6.27 -28.50
CA GLY A 130 24.29 -6.44 -29.81
C GLY A 130 24.00 -5.27 -30.74
N TRP A 131 22.75 -4.79 -30.79
CA TRP A 131 22.41 -3.60 -31.58
C TRP A 131 23.14 -2.34 -31.11
N LYS A 132 23.31 -2.16 -29.80
CA LYS A 132 24.07 -1.05 -29.22
C LYS A 132 25.53 -1.09 -29.68
N ASP A 133 26.16 -2.26 -29.62
CA ASP A 133 27.55 -2.43 -30.05
C ASP A 133 27.72 -2.15 -31.56
N GLU A 134 26.80 -2.65 -32.40
CA GLU A 134 26.79 -2.40 -33.84
C GLU A 134 26.61 -0.91 -34.16
N VAL A 135 25.65 -0.22 -33.52
CA VAL A 135 25.42 1.22 -33.70
C VAL A 135 26.62 2.04 -33.22
N CYS A 136 27.23 1.67 -32.09
CA CYS A 136 28.43 2.32 -31.58
C CYS A 136 29.64 2.12 -32.50
N SER A 137 29.67 1.04 -33.28
CA SER A 137 30.75 0.73 -34.22
C SER A 137 30.64 1.50 -35.54
N LEU A 138 29.48 2.10 -35.84
CA LEU A 138 29.32 2.94 -37.04
C LEU A 138 30.18 4.20 -36.96
N PRO A 139 30.63 4.76 -38.10
CA PRO A 139 31.28 6.06 -38.12
C PRO A 139 30.29 7.17 -37.75
N VAL A 140 30.78 8.18 -37.02
CA VAL A 140 30.01 9.39 -36.74
C VAL A 140 30.22 10.40 -37.86
N ARG A 141 29.13 10.86 -38.49
CA ARG A 141 29.15 11.81 -39.60
C ARG A 141 28.07 12.87 -39.47
N ASP A 142 28.42 13.98 -38.85
CA ASP A 142 27.55 15.16 -38.73
C ASP A 142 27.56 16.04 -39.98
N ASP A 143 28.48 15.76 -40.92
CA ASP A 143 28.61 16.44 -42.21
C ASP A 143 27.56 16.01 -43.24
N GLN A 144 26.90 14.87 -43.02
CA GLN A 144 25.93 14.32 -43.98
C GLN A 144 24.49 14.66 -43.63
N VAL A 145 23.70 14.97 -44.66
CA VAL A 145 22.26 15.17 -44.50
C VAL A 145 21.59 13.82 -44.31
N VAL A 146 20.98 13.62 -43.14
CA VAL A 146 20.20 12.43 -42.83
C VAL A 146 18.89 12.48 -43.61
N VAL A 147 18.69 11.50 -44.49
CA VAL A 147 17.43 11.24 -45.20
C VAL A 147 16.91 9.89 -44.73
N ASN A 148 15.60 9.76 -44.52
CA ASN A 148 15.00 8.49 -44.13
C ASN A 148 15.43 7.37 -45.11
N PRO A 149 16.20 6.36 -44.66
CA PRO A 149 16.78 5.35 -45.55
C PRO A 149 15.73 4.55 -46.31
N PHE A 150 14.58 4.29 -45.70
CA PHE A 150 13.48 3.56 -46.33
C PHE A 150 12.83 4.36 -47.45
N LEU A 151 12.68 5.68 -47.28
CA LEU A 151 12.21 6.53 -48.36
C LEU A 151 13.20 6.60 -49.52
N ALA A 152 14.51 6.58 -49.23
CA ALA A 152 15.53 6.53 -50.27
C ALA A 152 15.47 5.22 -51.07
N VAL A 153 15.33 4.08 -50.38
CA VAL A 153 15.15 2.76 -51.02
C VAL A 153 13.87 2.75 -51.87
N LEU A 154 12.74 3.19 -51.31
CA LEU A 154 11.46 3.22 -52.04
C LEU A 154 11.51 4.11 -53.28
N LYS A 155 12.20 5.26 -53.22
CA LYS A 155 12.39 6.12 -54.40
C LYS A 155 13.26 5.42 -55.46
N LYS A 156 14.32 4.74 -55.04
CA LYS A 156 15.19 3.96 -55.93
C LYS A 156 14.43 2.81 -56.61
N GLU A 157 13.54 2.13 -55.90
CA GLU A 157 12.72 1.04 -56.43
C GLU A 157 11.59 1.53 -57.35
N LYS A 158 11.07 2.74 -57.15
CA LYS A 158 10.04 3.36 -57.99
C LYS A 158 10.58 4.14 -59.21
N GLY A 159 11.90 4.16 -59.41
CA GLY A 159 12.59 4.69 -60.59
C GLY A 159 13.49 5.91 -60.32
N ALA A 160 14.71 6.05 -60.84
CA ALA A 160 15.35 5.42 -62.01
C ALA A 160 14.41 5.30 -63.22
#